data_AF-A0A0B8ZI66-F1
#
_entry.id   AF-A0A0B8ZI66-F1
#
_cell.length_a   1.000
_cell.length_b   1.000
_cell.length_c   1.000
_cell.angle_alpha   90.00
_cell.angle_beta   90.00
_cell.angle_gamma   90.00
#
_symmetry.space_group_name_H-M   'P 1'
#
loop_
_entity.id
_entity.type
_entity.pdbx_description
1 polymer ?
#
loop_
_entity_poly.entity_id
_entity_poly.type
_entity_poly.pdbx_seq_one_letter_code
_entity_poly.pdbx_strand_id
1 'polypeptide(L)'
;MKLIGACLAAALLLAPGIARADEASAWSKYERRVDGILDALHAAWRTGETSDGSRQRVKALCQGVTRDSTGGEGMMLPGWARSLITACSYVDELAGMNADTIWSANDLRANCKQMKKDAGDMLRARPVAVAPQAHEKALHLGTDLMFFFEGGCKRRRDARSVYHL
;
A
#
# COMPACT_ATOMS: atom_id res chain seq x y z
N MET A 1 51.22 20.74 27.04
CA MET A 1 49.81 20.95 27.44
C MET A 1 48.92 20.48 26.31
N LYS A 2 47.98 19.57 26.58
CA LYS A 2 47.08 18.92 25.61
C LYS A 2 45.84 19.81 25.37
N LEU A 3 45.51 20.07 24.12
CA LEU A 3 44.18 20.53 23.69
C LEU A 3 43.64 19.48 22.70
N ILE A 4 43.04 18.43 23.23
CA ILE A 4 42.21 17.50 22.47
C ILE A 4 40.92 17.39 23.27
N GLY A 5 39.80 17.83 22.68
CA GLY A 5 38.49 17.53 23.25
C GLY A 5 37.50 18.68 23.17
N ALA A 6 37.12 19.08 21.95
CA ALA A 6 35.90 19.89 21.76
C ALA A 6 35.41 19.77 20.32
N CYS A 7 35.02 18.57 19.84
CA CYS A 7 34.34 18.46 18.55
C CYS A 7 33.40 17.24 18.38
N LEU A 8 32.97 16.58 19.46
CA LEU A 8 32.11 15.37 19.37
C LEU A 8 30.72 15.51 20.00
N ALA A 9 30.36 16.69 20.53
CA ALA A 9 29.07 16.90 21.20
C ALA A 9 27.95 17.46 20.29
N ALA A 10 28.28 17.94 19.08
CA ALA A 10 27.29 18.54 18.17
C ALA A 10 26.46 17.52 17.37
N ALA A 11 26.92 16.27 17.26
CA ALA A 11 26.25 15.23 16.47
C ALA A 11 25.01 14.62 17.16
N LEU A 12 24.92 14.69 18.50
CA LEU A 12 23.81 14.09 19.27
C LEU A 12 22.57 14.98 19.36
N LEU A 13 22.71 16.29 19.10
CA LEU A 13 21.58 17.24 19.17
C LEU A 13 20.75 17.30 17.87
N LEU A 14 21.26 16.75 16.77
CA LEU A 14 20.57 16.71 15.47
C LEU A 14 19.85 15.37 15.22
N ALA A 15 20.18 14.32 15.97
CA ALA A 15 19.63 12.98 15.78
C ALA A 15 18.09 12.88 15.92
N PRO A 16 17.42 13.54 16.90
CA PRO A 16 15.96 13.45 17.04
C PRO A 16 15.21 14.15 15.91
N GLY A 17 15.79 15.22 15.35
CA GLY A 17 15.19 15.99 14.25
C GLY A 17 15.25 15.22 12.93
N ILE A 18 16.37 14.56 12.65
CA ILE A 18 16.57 13.74 11.45
C ILE A 18 15.63 12.52 11.48
N ALA A 19 15.57 11.79 12.59
CA ALA A 19 14.68 10.62 12.72
C ALA A 19 13.18 10.97 12.54
N ARG A 20 12.74 12.13 13.05
CA ARG A 20 11.35 12.61 12.85
C ARG A 20 11.08 13.05 11.41
N ALA A 21 12.05 13.69 10.75
CA ALA A 21 11.92 14.07 9.35
C ALA A 21 11.86 12.82 8.43
N ASP A 22 12.64 11.79 8.74
CA ASP A 22 12.62 10.50 8.04
C ASP A 22 11.30 9.76 8.26
N GLU A 23 10.74 9.83 9.47
CA GLU A 23 9.42 9.26 9.79
C GLU A 23 8.29 9.98 9.04
N ALA A 24 8.26 11.32 9.04
CA ALA A 24 7.24 12.08 8.31
C ALA A 24 7.33 11.86 6.79
N SER A 25 8.56 11.79 6.25
CA SER A 25 8.82 11.50 4.83
C SER A 25 8.33 10.12 4.43
N ALA A 26 8.57 9.11 5.27
CA ALA A 26 8.06 7.75 5.10
C ALA A 26 6.54 7.71 4.95
N TRP A 27 5.84 8.31 5.91
CA TRP A 27 4.39 8.32 5.92
C TRP A 27 3.81 9.14 4.76
N SER A 28 4.42 10.27 4.39
CA SER A 28 4.00 11.03 3.21
C SER A 28 4.13 10.22 1.90
N LYS A 29 5.17 9.39 1.76
CA LYS A 29 5.30 8.46 0.62
C LYS A 29 4.25 7.37 0.67
N TYR A 30 3.97 6.81 1.85
CA TYR A 30 2.92 5.82 2.04
C TYR A 30 1.55 6.37 1.63
N GLU A 31 1.16 7.53 2.16
CA GLU A 31 -0.13 8.17 1.89
C GLU A 31 -0.34 8.43 0.39
N ARG A 32 0.66 9.03 -0.28
CA ARG A 32 0.58 9.30 -1.73
C ARG A 32 0.42 8.04 -2.57
N ARG A 33 1.06 6.94 -2.16
CA ARG A 33 0.92 5.65 -2.86
C ARG A 33 -0.48 5.09 -2.69
N VAL A 34 -1.01 5.11 -1.47
CA VAL A 34 -2.36 4.62 -1.21
C VAL A 34 -3.39 5.44 -2.00
N ASP A 35 -3.28 6.76 -2.02
CA ASP A 35 -4.16 7.63 -2.82
C ASP A 35 -4.10 7.26 -4.29
N GLY A 36 -2.90 7.16 -4.87
CA GLY A 36 -2.75 6.82 -6.28
C GLY A 36 -3.30 5.44 -6.64
N ILE A 37 -3.18 4.46 -5.72
CA ILE A 37 -3.75 3.12 -5.92
C ILE A 37 -5.26 3.19 -5.88
N LEU A 38 -5.85 3.85 -4.88
CA LEU A 38 -7.30 4.04 -4.78
C LEU A 38 -7.86 4.75 -6.01
N ASP A 39 -7.24 5.86 -6.43
CA ASP A 39 -7.64 6.61 -7.62
C ASP A 39 -7.61 5.73 -8.87
N ALA A 40 -6.56 4.91 -9.04
CA ALA A 40 -6.45 4.02 -10.20
C ALA A 40 -7.46 2.88 -10.17
N LEU A 41 -7.72 2.28 -8.99
CA LEU A 41 -8.74 1.24 -8.82
C LEU A 41 -10.15 1.81 -9.09
N HIS A 42 -10.47 2.98 -8.52
CA HIS A 42 -11.77 3.63 -8.70
C HIS A 42 -11.95 4.18 -10.11
N ALA A 43 -10.90 4.66 -10.76
CA ALA A 43 -10.96 5.07 -12.16
C ALA A 43 -11.21 3.87 -13.08
N ALA A 44 -10.48 2.77 -12.91
CA ALA A 44 -10.71 1.53 -13.66
C ALA A 44 -12.15 1.03 -13.49
N TRP A 45 -12.67 1.07 -12.25
CA TRP A 45 -14.07 0.72 -12.00
C TRP A 45 -15.03 1.66 -12.72
N ARG A 46 -14.92 2.98 -12.51
CA ARG A 46 -15.87 3.95 -13.09
C ARG A 46 -15.98 3.85 -14.61
N THR A 47 -14.88 3.54 -15.31
CA THR A 47 -14.90 3.45 -16.77
C THR A 47 -15.26 2.04 -17.27
N GLY A 48 -15.15 1.01 -16.43
CA GLY A 48 -15.35 -0.39 -16.83
C GLY A 48 -14.36 -0.87 -17.88
N GLU A 49 -13.33 -0.08 -18.19
CA GLU A 49 -12.32 -0.38 -19.19
C GLU A 49 -11.20 -1.22 -18.56
N THR A 50 -10.95 -2.37 -19.17
CA THR A 50 -9.76 -3.17 -18.93
C THR A 50 -8.56 -2.50 -19.63
N SER A 51 -8.15 -1.32 -19.14
CA SER A 51 -7.05 -0.58 -19.78
C SER A 51 -5.71 -1.02 -19.22
N ASP A 52 -4.80 -1.44 -20.10
CA ASP A 52 -3.39 -1.65 -19.76
C ASP A 52 -2.77 -0.40 -19.12
N GLY A 53 -3.29 0.78 -19.44
CA GLY A 53 -2.88 2.05 -18.85
C GLY A 53 -3.13 2.16 -17.34
N SER A 54 -4.31 1.73 -16.84
CA SER A 54 -4.60 1.70 -15.40
C SER A 54 -3.70 0.71 -14.65
N ARG A 55 -3.51 -0.47 -15.23
CA ARG A 55 -2.58 -1.48 -14.69
C ARG A 55 -1.14 -0.95 -14.62
N GLN A 56 -0.66 -0.33 -15.69
CA GLN A 56 0.69 0.26 -15.73
C GLN A 56 0.87 1.38 -14.71
N ARG A 57 -0.16 2.22 -14.49
CA ARG A 57 -0.14 3.25 -13.44
C ARG A 57 0.00 2.64 -12.04
N VAL A 58 -0.78 1.61 -11.71
CA VAL A 58 -0.66 0.94 -10.41
C VAL A 58 0.70 0.24 -10.28
N LYS A 59 1.18 -0.41 -11.34
CA LYS A 59 2.52 -1.01 -11.35
C LYS A 59 3.62 0.02 -11.10
N ALA A 60 3.51 1.22 -11.66
CA ALA A 60 4.44 2.32 -11.41
C ALA A 60 4.36 2.84 -9.96
N LEU A 61 3.15 2.97 -9.39
CA LEU A 61 2.94 3.36 -7.99
C LEU A 61 3.51 2.33 -7.00
N CYS A 62 3.45 1.07 -7.37
CA CYS A 62 4.02 -0.06 -6.63
C CYS A 62 5.51 -0.28 -6.90
N GLN A 63 6.09 0.41 -7.87
CA GLN A 63 7.49 0.27 -8.20
C GLN A 63 8.37 0.82 -7.07
N GLY A 64 9.35 0.01 -6.66
CA GLY A 64 10.24 0.38 -5.56
C GLY A 64 9.57 0.33 -4.18
N VAL A 65 8.41 -0.32 -4.02
CA VAL A 65 7.83 -0.67 -2.72
C VAL A 65 8.54 -1.94 -2.19
N THR A 66 9.68 -1.75 -1.54
CA THR A 66 10.45 -2.75 -0.77
C THR A 66 10.20 -2.62 0.74
N ARG A 67 10.70 -3.62 1.49
CA ARG A 67 10.71 -3.70 2.97
C ARG A 67 11.20 -2.42 3.66
N ASP A 68 12.08 -1.66 3.00
CA ASP A 68 12.70 -0.44 3.54
C ASP A 68 12.17 0.84 2.89
N SER A 69 11.57 0.76 1.69
CA SER A 69 11.13 1.93 0.88
C SER A 69 9.78 2.55 1.26
N THR A 70 9.09 1.96 2.22
CA THR A 70 7.95 2.61 2.85
C THR A 70 8.39 3.48 4.03
N GLY A 71 9.68 3.43 4.38
CA GLY A 71 10.41 4.27 5.32
C GLY A 71 11.39 5.19 4.59
N GLY A 72 11.79 6.33 5.18
CA GLY A 72 13.12 6.88 4.92
C GLY A 72 14.20 5.86 5.33
N GLU A 73 15.47 6.14 5.02
CA GLU A 73 16.61 5.27 5.38
C GLU A 73 16.53 4.84 6.87
N GLY A 74 16.11 3.60 7.13
CA GLY A 74 16.09 2.99 8.46
C GLY A 74 14.75 2.92 9.21
N MET A 75 13.64 3.44 8.68
CA MET A 75 12.33 3.38 9.36
C MET A 75 11.52 2.13 8.96
N MET A 76 11.11 1.32 9.94
CA MET A 76 10.28 0.14 9.71
C MET A 76 8.80 0.46 9.97
N LEU A 77 7.98 0.46 8.92
CA LEU A 77 6.54 0.66 9.07
C LEU A 77 5.86 -0.47 9.88
N PRO A 78 4.77 -0.16 10.59
CA PRO A 78 3.99 -1.17 11.30
C PRO A 78 3.43 -2.21 10.33
N GLY A 79 3.12 -3.40 10.86
CA GLY A 79 2.71 -4.56 10.07
C GLY A 79 1.54 -4.27 9.11
N TRP A 80 0.55 -3.49 9.54
CA TRP A 80 -0.61 -3.12 8.72
C TRP A 80 -0.24 -2.25 7.51
N ALA A 81 0.74 -1.37 7.65
CA ALA A 81 1.20 -0.51 6.55
C ALA A 81 2.13 -1.29 5.61
N ARG A 82 2.93 -2.23 6.16
CA ARG A 82 3.74 -3.16 5.35
C ARG A 82 2.91 -4.10 4.49
N SER A 83 1.63 -4.33 4.82
CA SER A 83 0.72 -5.08 3.94
C SER A 83 0.50 -4.40 2.58
N LEU A 84 0.82 -3.11 2.43
CA LEU A 84 0.85 -2.45 1.13
C LEU A 84 1.91 -3.06 0.20
N ILE A 85 3.04 -3.53 0.75
CA ILE A 85 4.14 -4.14 -0.01
C ILE A 85 3.66 -5.42 -0.68
N THR A 86 2.96 -6.27 0.07
CA THR A 86 2.39 -7.51 -0.45
C THR A 86 1.17 -7.22 -1.33
N ALA A 87 0.36 -6.21 -1.01
CA ALA A 87 -0.74 -5.80 -1.87
C ALA A 87 -0.28 -5.38 -3.26
N CYS A 88 0.86 -4.69 -3.33
CA CYS A 88 1.49 -4.26 -4.58
C CYS A 88 1.86 -5.39 -5.55
N SER A 89 1.81 -6.66 -5.15
CA SER A 89 2.03 -7.79 -6.05
C SER A 89 0.78 -8.22 -6.85
N TYR A 90 -0.41 -7.68 -6.52
CA TYR A 90 -1.67 -8.09 -7.17
C TYR A 90 -2.68 -6.96 -7.40
N VAL A 91 -2.49 -5.76 -6.84
CA VAL A 91 -3.43 -4.63 -7.04
C VAL A 91 -3.44 -4.07 -8.46
N ASP A 92 -2.36 -4.25 -9.22
CA ASP A 92 -2.30 -3.83 -10.62
C ASP A 92 -3.22 -4.71 -11.50
N GLU A 93 -3.33 -6.00 -11.19
CA GLU A 93 -4.31 -6.89 -11.82
C GLU A 93 -5.75 -6.40 -11.56
N LEU A 94 -6.05 -5.95 -10.34
CA LEU A 94 -7.37 -5.37 -10.01
C LEU A 94 -7.66 -4.12 -10.86
N ALA A 95 -6.67 -3.25 -11.06
CA ALA A 95 -6.80 -2.03 -11.87
C ALA A 95 -6.81 -2.29 -13.39
N GLY A 96 -6.28 -3.43 -13.85
CA GLY A 96 -6.32 -3.86 -15.25
C GLY A 96 -7.64 -4.51 -15.67
N MET A 97 -8.49 -4.88 -14.70
CA MET A 97 -9.86 -5.38 -14.88
C MET A 97 -10.08 -6.53 -15.88
N ASN A 98 -9.07 -7.30 -16.28
CA ASN A 98 -9.34 -8.54 -17.01
C ASN A 98 -9.82 -9.62 -16.02
N ALA A 99 -11.14 -9.79 -15.94
CA ALA A 99 -11.79 -10.77 -15.06
C ALA A 99 -11.30 -12.21 -15.29
N ASP A 100 -10.79 -12.52 -16.49
CA ASP A 100 -10.26 -13.84 -16.85
C ASP A 100 -8.83 -14.07 -16.32
N THR A 101 -8.05 -13.01 -16.08
CA THR A 101 -6.65 -13.13 -15.61
C THR A 101 -6.44 -12.85 -14.13
N ILE A 102 -7.20 -11.93 -13.51
CA ILE A 102 -7.13 -11.68 -12.05
C ILE A 102 -7.33 -13.00 -11.28
N TRP A 103 -8.13 -13.91 -11.87
CA TRP A 103 -8.62 -15.12 -11.24
C TRP A 103 -8.17 -16.42 -11.92
N SER A 104 -7.11 -16.40 -12.71
CA SER A 104 -6.58 -17.64 -13.31
C SER A 104 -6.22 -18.66 -12.20
N ALA A 105 -6.57 -19.93 -12.43
CA ALA A 105 -6.81 -20.91 -11.35
C ALA A 105 -5.60 -21.25 -10.45
N ASN A 106 -4.36 -21.06 -10.93
CA ASN A 106 -3.16 -21.41 -10.16
C ASN A 106 -2.76 -20.34 -9.15
N ASP A 107 -2.90 -19.05 -9.49
CA ASP A 107 -2.50 -17.94 -8.61
C ASP A 107 -3.67 -17.40 -7.77
N LEU A 108 -4.92 -17.69 -8.17
CA LEU A 108 -6.15 -17.29 -7.50
C LEU A 108 -6.14 -17.60 -5.99
N ARG A 109 -5.84 -18.85 -5.60
CA ARG A 109 -5.93 -19.23 -4.17
C ARG A 109 -4.89 -18.51 -3.33
N ALA A 110 -3.67 -18.33 -3.84
CA ALA A 110 -2.60 -17.62 -3.15
C ALA A 110 -2.92 -16.12 -3.04
N ASN A 111 -3.31 -15.49 -4.15
CA ASN A 111 -3.69 -14.08 -4.22
C ASN A 111 -4.90 -13.79 -3.33
N CYS A 112 -5.93 -14.62 -3.35
CA CYS A 112 -7.10 -14.46 -2.47
C CYS A 112 -6.77 -14.59 -0.98
N LYS A 113 -5.91 -15.55 -0.62
CA LYS A 113 -5.46 -15.72 0.76
C LYS A 113 -4.67 -14.50 1.21
N GLN A 114 -3.75 -14.02 0.36
CA GLN A 114 -2.92 -12.86 0.65
C GLN A 114 -3.75 -11.57 0.73
N MET A 115 -4.66 -11.35 -0.22
CA MET A 115 -5.60 -10.22 -0.24
C MET A 115 -6.46 -10.16 1.02
N LYS A 116 -7.04 -11.29 1.46
CA LYS A 116 -7.77 -11.34 2.73
C LYS A 116 -6.90 -10.95 3.92
N LYS A 117 -5.66 -11.43 3.95
CA LYS A 117 -4.71 -11.13 5.03
C LYS A 117 -4.35 -9.64 5.03
N ASP A 118 -3.97 -9.10 3.88
CA ASP A 118 -3.53 -7.72 3.74
C ASP A 118 -4.67 -6.75 4.06
N ALA A 119 -5.87 -7.01 3.54
CA ALA A 119 -7.07 -6.27 3.90
C ALA A 119 -7.34 -6.32 5.41
N GLY A 120 -7.29 -7.51 6.03
CA GLY A 120 -7.48 -7.68 7.47
C GLY A 120 -6.41 -6.99 8.32
N ASP A 121 -5.17 -6.90 7.83
CA ASP A 121 -4.10 -6.15 8.50
C ASP A 121 -4.33 -4.64 8.38
N MET A 122 -4.66 -4.14 7.18
CA MET A 122 -4.96 -2.72 6.93
C MET A 122 -6.19 -2.23 7.70
N LEU A 123 -7.25 -3.05 7.80
CA LEU A 123 -8.44 -2.75 8.60
C LEU A 123 -8.16 -2.66 10.12
N ARG A 124 -6.99 -3.10 10.57
CA ARG A 124 -6.50 -2.96 11.94
C ARG A 124 -5.50 -1.82 12.10
N ALA A 125 -5.39 -0.94 11.10
CA ALA A 125 -4.55 0.25 11.14
C ALA A 125 -4.84 1.08 12.38
N ARG A 126 -3.80 1.73 12.90
CA ARG A 126 -3.87 2.59 14.08
C ARG A 126 -3.47 4.01 13.71
N PRO A 127 -3.98 5.03 14.43
CA PRO A 127 -3.56 6.40 14.25
C PRO A 127 -2.04 6.56 14.35
N VAL A 128 -1.48 7.39 13.47
CA VAL A 128 -0.07 7.75 13.43
C VAL A 128 0.04 9.24 13.74
N ALA A 129 0.76 9.60 14.80
CA ALA A 129 0.80 10.98 15.29
C ALA A 129 1.39 11.97 14.25
N VAL A 130 2.42 11.56 13.52
CA VAL A 130 3.09 12.40 12.50
C VAL A 130 2.39 12.39 11.14
N ALA A 131 1.39 11.52 10.95
CA ALA A 131 0.67 11.34 9.70
C ALA A 131 -0.76 10.84 9.94
N PRO A 132 -1.67 11.73 10.41
CA PRO A 132 -3.01 11.32 10.84
C PRO A 132 -3.85 10.65 9.76
N GLN A 133 -3.64 11.01 8.49
CA GLN A 133 -4.39 10.46 7.36
C GLN A 133 -3.95 9.04 6.95
N ALA A 134 -2.74 8.62 7.30
CA ALA A 134 -2.25 7.28 6.98
C ALA A 134 -3.17 6.17 7.52
N HIS A 135 -3.80 6.41 8.67
CA HIS A 135 -4.79 5.52 9.25
C HIS A 135 -6.03 5.37 8.36
N GLU A 136 -6.68 6.48 8.01
CA GLU A 136 -7.91 6.50 7.21
C GLU A 136 -7.68 5.90 5.82
N LYS A 137 -6.55 6.26 5.20
CA LYS A 137 -6.16 5.74 3.88
C LYS A 137 -5.95 4.23 3.90
N ALA A 138 -5.31 3.70 4.93
CA ALA A 138 -5.16 2.26 5.11
C ALA A 138 -6.51 1.56 5.28
N LEU A 139 -7.43 2.14 6.05
CA LEU A 139 -8.79 1.59 6.20
C LEU A 139 -9.55 1.57 4.88
N HIS A 140 -9.45 2.64 4.07
CA HIS A 140 -10.09 2.69 2.75
C HIS A 140 -9.55 1.60 1.81
N LEU A 141 -8.22 1.51 1.67
CA LEU A 141 -7.63 0.47 0.82
C LEU A 141 -7.96 -0.94 1.34
N GLY A 142 -7.91 -1.16 2.66
CA GLY A 142 -8.29 -2.43 3.26
C GLY A 142 -9.75 -2.80 3.01
N THR A 143 -10.65 -1.81 2.97
CA THR A 143 -12.07 -2.01 2.66
C THR A 143 -12.26 -2.44 1.21
N ASP A 144 -11.64 -1.74 0.27
CA ASP A 144 -11.70 -2.09 -1.15
C ASP A 144 -11.14 -3.48 -1.42
N LEU A 145 -9.98 -3.80 -0.83
CA LEU A 145 -9.36 -5.13 -0.95
C LEU A 145 -10.25 -6.23 -0.38
N MET A 146 -10.89 -6.00 0.78
CA MET A 146 -11.84 -6.97 1.34
C MET A 146 -13.01 -7.19 0.40
N PHE A 147 -13.54 -6.12 -0.17
CA PHE A 147 -14.65 -6.17 -1.11
C PHE A 147 -14.28 -6.93 -2.40
N PHE A 148 -13.10 -6.72 -2.98
CA PHE A 148 -12.59 -7.52 -4.11
C PHE A 148 -12.45 -9.01 -3.74
N PHE A 149 -11.96 -9.30 -2.54
CA PHE A 149 -11.87 -10.66 -2.03
C PHE A 149 -13.27 -11.31 -1.91
N GLU A 150 -14.25 -10.61 -1.36
CA GLU A 150 -15.61 -11.17 -1.22
C GLU A 150 -16.29 -11.40 -2.56
N GLY A 151 -16.09 -10.48 -3.50
CA GLY A 151 -16.65 -10.55 -4.84
C GLY A 151 -16.03 -11.67 -5.69
N GLY A 152 -14.73 -11.60 -5.93
CA GLY A 152 -14.06 -12.50 -6.87
C GLY A 152 -13.60 -13.81 -6.25
N CYS A 153 -13.09 -13.80 -5.01
CA CYS A 153 -12.52 -15.00 -4.40
C CYS A 153 -13.56 -15.92 -3.75
N LYS A 154 -14.53 -15.37 -3.01
CA LYS A 154 -15.56 -16.17 -2.32
C LYS A 154 -16.69 -16.59 -3.24
N ARG A 155 -17.23 -15.65 -4.03
CA ARG A 155 -18.46 -15.87 -4.79
C ARG A 155 -18.22 -16.41 -6.21
N ARG A 156 -16.95 -16.51 -6.67
CA ARG A 156 -16.56 -16.88 -8.07
C ARG A 156 -17.45 -16.23 -9.13
N ARG A 157 -17.85 -15.00 -8.85
CA ARG A 157 -18.58 -14.18 -9.79
C ARG A 157 -17.54 -13.39 -10.57
N ASP A 158 -17.74 -13.24 -11.87
CA ASP A 158 -16.94 -12.28 -12.61
C ASP A 158 -17.03 -10.91 -11.91
N ALA A 159 -15.99 -10.09 -12.03
CA ALA A 159 -15.96 -8.80 -11.38
C ALA A 159 -17.14 -7.88 -11.81
N ARG A 160 -17.92 -8.24 -12.84
CA ARG A 160 -19.14 -7.54 -13.27
C ARG A 160 -20.39 -7.96 -12.47
N SER A 161 -20.59 -9.26 -12.22
CA SER A 161 -21.80 -9.83 -11.60
C SER A 161 -21.85 -9.72 -10.08
N VAL A 162 -20.75 -9.35 -9.44
CA VAL A 162 -20.76 -8.92 -8.03
C VAL A 162 -21.38 -7.51 -7.90
N TYR A 163 -21.42 -6.73 -8.98
CA TYR A 163 -21.65 -5.28 -8.93
C TYR A 163 -22.96 -4.81 -9.55
N HIS A 164 -23.79 -5.71 -10.11
CA HIS A 164 -25.09 -5.36 -10.72
C HIS A 164 -25.01 -4.13 -11.65
N LEU A 165 -24.07 -4.17 -12.61
CA LEU A 165 -24.12 -3.39 -13.84
C LEU A 165 -24.60 -4.28 -14.98
#